data_AF-A0A4U7D535-F1
#
_entry.id   AF-A0A4U7D535-F1
#
_cell.length_a   1.000
_cell.length_b   1.000
_cell.length_c   1.000
_cell.angle_alpha   90.00
_cell.angle_beta   90.00
_cell.angle_gamma   90.00
#
_symmetry.space_group_name_H-M   'P 1'
#
loop_
_entity.id
_entity.type
_entity.pdbx_description
1 polymer ?
#
loop_
_entity_poly.entity_id
_entity_poly.type
_entity_poly.pdbx_seq_one_letter_code
_entity_poly.pdbx_strand_id
1 'polypeptide(L)'
;FWAGVLYWAQTQAISQVRFATAFVGGILTVYALNETRLAISDGDWIDGAVLIPASLALMTASAFFAINFQDVYLQRQGYALEHEYMLARLVILSLMYLTWREFGNVFLGLVFAVFGYAMFGNLVPGVLGHAGMNQATLLQATVTDLYGFYGSLTQITASWIAPFLLYAGLLFAYGAFDLILRVAIVA
;
A
#
# COMPACT_ATOMS: atom_id res chain seq x y z
N PHE A 1 -8.79 -5.58 -16.79
CA PHE A 1 -7.83 -4.80 -15.99
C PHE A 1 -6.81 -4.07 -16.87
N TRP A 2 -5.86 -4.76 -17.53
CA TRP A 2 -4.80 -4.13 -18.34
C TRP A 2 -5.28 -3.18 -19.44
N ALA A 3 -6.36 -3.51 -20.15
CA ALA A 3 -6.96 -2.60 -21.14
C ALA A 3 -7.40 -1.26 -20.52
N GLY A 4 -7.89 -1.27 -19.28
CA GLY A 4 -8.26 -0.05 -18.55
C GLY A 4 -7.05 0.78 -18.13
N VAL A 5 -5.96 0.12 -17.70
CA VAL A 5 -4.68 0.78 -17.39
C VAL A 5 -4.12 1.44 -18.65
N LEU A 6 -4.11 0.74 -19.78
CA LEU A 6 -3.63 1.28 -21.06
C LEU A 6 -4.49 2.43 -21.57
N TYR A 7 -5.81 2.31 -21.45
CA TYR A 7 -6.75 3.38 -21.79
C TYR A 7 -6.52 4.63 -20.93
N TRP A 8 -6.34 4.46 -19.61
CA TRP A 8 -6.01 5.57 -18.73
C TRP A 8 -4.64 6.17 -19.06
N ALA A 9 -3.61 5.33 -19.32
CA ALA A 9 -2.29 5.81 -19.69
C ALA A 9 -2.31 6.66 -20.97
N GLN A 10 -3.20 6.33 -21.92
CA GLN A 10 -3.39 7.08 -23.15
C GLN A 10 -4.19 8.38 -22.95
N THR A 11 -5.22 8.36 -22.11
CA THR A 11 -6.17 9.49 -21.97
C THR A 11 -5.82 10.44 -20.83
N GLN A 12 -5.15 9.96 -19.80
CA GLN A 12 -4.87 10.64 -18.53
C GLN A 12 -6.07 11.40 -17.96
N ALA A 13 -7.27 10.87 -18.19
CA ALA A 13 -8.53 11.55 -17.90
C ALA A 13 -8.74 11.83 -16.39
N ILE A 14 -8.05 11.08 -15.51
CA ILE A 14 -7.99 11.32 -14.08
C ILE A 14 -6.53 11.50 -13.64
N SER A 15 -6.32 12.29 -12.59
CA SER A 15 -4.98 12.50 -12.02
C SER A 15 -4.33 11.19 -11.60
N GLN A 16 -3.00 11.12 -11.70
CA GLN A 16 -2.22 9.94 -11.33
C GLN A 16 -2.47 9.51 -9.88
N VAL A 17 -2.55 10.47 -8.95
CA VAL A 17 -2.82 10.19 -7.54
C VAL A 17 -4.21 9.57 -7.37
N ARG A 18 -5.25 10.11 -8.03
CA ARG A 18 -6.61 9.57 -7.95
C ARG A 18 -6.68 8.14 -8.52
N PHE A 19 -6.02 7.91 -9.65
CA PHE A 19 -5.91 6.57 -10.23
C PHE A 19 -5.17 5.61 -9.29
N ALA A 20 -4.04 6.04 -8.72
CA ALA A 20 -3.25 5.26 -7.78
C ALA A 20 -4.05 4.91 -6.51
N THR A 21 -4.77 5.86 -5.92
CA THR A 21 -5.66 5.61 -4.77
C THR A 21 -6.66 4.51 -5.09
N ALA A 22 -7.39 4.62 -6.21
CA ALA A 22 -8.37 3.63 -6.63
C ALA A 22 -7.74 2.27 -6.93
N PHE A 23 -6.59 2.26 -7.62
CA PHE A 23 -5.88 1.04 -8.00
C PHE A 23 -5.35 0.28 -6.77
N VAL A 24 -4.69 0.99 -5.85
CA VAL A 24 -4.07 0.41 -4.65
C VAL A 24 -5.11 -0.17 -3.71
N GLY A 25 -6.20 0.54 -3.46
CA GLY A 25 -7.27 -0.05 -2.67
C GLY A 25 -7.92 -1.23 -3.36
N GLY A 26 -8.13 -1.17 -4.68
CA GLY A 26 -8.62 -2.30 -5.45
C GLY A 26 -7.74 -3.54 -5.29
N ILE A 27 -6.43 -3.42 -5.49
CA ILE A 27 -5.51 -4.57 -5.39
C ILE A 27 -5.37 -5.07 -3.96
N LEU A 28 -5.30 -4.19 -2.96
CA LEU A 28 -5.22 -4.58 -1.55
C LEU A 28 -6.50 -5.24 -1.06
N THR A 29 -7.67 -4.80 -1.53
CA THR A 29 -8.95 -5.48 -1.27
C THR A 29 -8.99 -6.85 -1.92
N VAL A 30 -8.60 -6.98 -3.19
CA VAL A 30 -8.54 -8.30 -3.85
C VAL A 30 -7.61 -9.25 -3.13
N TYR A 31 -6.42 -8.77 -2.75
CA TYR A 31 -5.45 -9.53 -1.97
C TYR A 31 -6.06 -9.97 -0.63
N ALA A 32 -6.60 -9.04 0.17
CA ALA A 32 -7.13 -9.37 1.48
C ALA A 32 -8.37 -10.31 1.41
N LEU A 33 -9.21 -10.19 0.38
CA LEU A 33 -10.30 -11.15 0.11
C LEU A 33 -9.78 -12.54 -0.29
N ASN A 34 -8.74 -12.60 -1.13
CA ASN A 34 -8.11 -13.87 -1.50
C ASN A 34 -7.52 -14.57 -0.28
N GLU A 35 -6.79 -13.82 0.54
CA GLU A 35 -6.18 -14.31 1.77
C GLU A 35 -7.22 -14.75 2.80
N THR A 36 -8.33 -14.02 2.93
CA THR A 36 -9.45 -14.44 3.77
C THR A 36 -9.96 -15.81 3.35
N ARG A 37 -10.12 -16.04 2.05
CA ARG A 37 -10.61 -17.31 1.51
C ARG A 37 -9.64 -18.45 1.78
N LEU A 38 -8.34 -18.21 1.64
CA LEU A 38 -7.29 -19.18 1.92
C LEU A 38 -7.23 -19.52 3.42
N ALA A 39 -7.28 -18.52 4.29
CA ALA A 39 -7.30 -18.73 5.74
C ALA A 39 -8.48 -19.63 6.17
N ILE A 40 -9.67 -19.39 5.62
CA ILE A 40 -10.86 -20.22 5.89
C ILE A 40 -10.69 -21.65 5.33
N SER A 41 -10.10 -21.81 4.14
CA SER A 41 -9.86 -23.16 3.58
C SER A 41 -8.85 -23.97 4.38
N ASP A 42 -7.87 -23.30 4.96
CA ASP A 42 -6.80 -23.91 5.75
C ASP A 42 -7.24 -24.17 7.21
N GLY A 43 -8.45 -23.74 7.58
CA GLY A 43 -9.03 -23.92 8.91
C GLY A 43 -8.57 -22.89 9.95
N ASP A 44 -7.87 -21.84 9.54
CA ASP A 44 -7.49 -20.72 10.42
C ASP A 44 -8.60 -19.66 10.47
N TRP A 45 -9.60 -19.96 11.30
CA TRP A 45 -10.78 -19.09 11.49
C TRP A 45 -10.44 -17.75 12.14
N ILE A 46 -9.34 -17.65 12.89
CA ILE A 46 -8.95 -16.42 13.57
C ILE A 46 -8.35 -15.46 12.55
N ASP A 47 -7.43 -15.94 11.71
CA ASP A 47 -6.82 -15.16 10.65
C ASP A 47 -7.88 -14.67 9.64
N GLY A 48 -8.79 -15.56 9.23
CA GLY A 48 -9.93 -15.21 8.38
C GLY A 48 -10.83 -14.13 9.00
N ALA A 49 -11.10 -14.19 10.31
CA ALA A 49 -11.93 -13.20 10.99
C ALA A 49 -11.29 -11.81 11.08
N VAL A 50 -9.96 -11.70 11.06
CA VAL A 50 -9.23 -10.41 11.04
C VAL A 50 -9.10 -9.86 9.63
N LEU A 51 -8.91 -10.73 8.63
CA LEU A 51 -8.78 -10.32 7.23
C LEU A 51 -10.06 -9.69 6.66
N ILE A 52 -11.26 -10.15 7.08
CA ILE A 52 -12.53 -9.56 6.65
C ILE A 52 -12.64 -8.06 6.98
N PRO A 53 -12.56 -7.63 8.26
CA PRO A 53 -12.65 -6.21 8.61
C PRO A 53 -11.49 -5.40 8.03
N ALA A 54 -10.28 -5.97 7.93
CA ALA A 54 -9.16 -5.31 7.25
C ALA A 54 -9.46 -5.03 5.76
N SER A 55 -10.01 -6.02 5.05
CA SER A 55 -10.46 -5.89 3.66
C SER A 55 -11.52 -4.81 3.51
N LEU A 56 -12.51 -4.80 4.41
CA LEU A 56 -13.59 -3.80 4.40
C LEU A 56 -13.06 -2.39 4.67
N ALA A 57 -12.13 -2.24 5.61
CA ALA A 57 -11.50 -0.96 5.91
C ALA A 57 -10.72 -0.41 4.70
N LEU A 58 -9.87 -1.24 4.08
CA LEU A 58 -9.09 -0.87 2.90
C LEU A 58 -10.00 -0.52 1.71
N MET A 59 -11.05 -1.31 1.48
CA MET A 59 -12.03 -1.07 0.42
C MET A 59 -12.78 0.25 0.65
N THR A 60 -13.29 0.45 1.86
CA THR A 60 -14.07 1.65 2.22
C THR A 60 -13.22 2.90 2.15
N ALA A 61 -12.02 2.89 2.73
CA ALA A 61 -11.11 4.03 2.69
C ALA A 61 -10.71 4.40 1.27
N SER A 62 -10.35 3.40 0.45
CA SER A 62 -9.98 3.66 -0.95
C SER A 62 -11.14 4.20 -1.78
N ALA A 63 -12.34 3.63 -1.63
CA ALA A 63 -13.52 4.12 -2.33
C ALA A 63 -13.82 5.56 -1.89
N PHE A 64 -13.78 5.83 -0.58
CA PHE A 64 -14.01 7.16 -0.02
C PHE A 64 -13.02 8.19 -0.59
N PHE A 65 -11.71 7.93 -0.54
CA PHE A 65 -10.69 8.87 -1.02
C PHE A 65 -10.69 9.04 -2.54
N ALA A 66 -11.01 7.98 -3.31
CA ALA A 66 -11.09 8.07 -4.76
C ALA A 66 -12.34 8.85 -5.24
N ILE A 67 -13.48 8.69 -4.55
CA ILE A 67 -14.73 9.39 -4.85
C ILE A 67 -14.61 10.86 -4.43
N ASN A 68 -14.19 11.13 -3.20
CA ASN A 68 -14.09 12.47 -2.61
C ASN A 68 -12.73 13.15 -2.89
N PHE A 69 -12.04 12.74 -3.96
CA PHE A 69 -10.69 13.22 -4.27
C PHE A 69 -10.61 14.75 -4.42
N GLN A 70 -11.64 15.38 -4.99
CA GLN A 70 -11.67 16.83 -5.15
C GLN A 70 -11.61 17.55 -3.80
N ASP A 71 -12.45 17.13 -2.86
CA ASP A 71 -12.55 17.79 -1.56
C ASP A 71 -11.33 17.47 -0.69
N VAL A 72 -10.93 16.20 -0.62
CA VAL A 72 -9.84 15.74 0.25
C VAL A 72 -8.47 16.21 -0.26
N TYR A 73 -8.18 16.06 -1.56
CA TYR A 73 -6.83 16.27 -2.08
C TYR A 73 -6.61 17.66 -2.66
N LEU A 74 -7.62 18.22 -3.35
CA LEU A 74 -7.44 19.49 -4.07
C LEU A 74 -7.91 20.71 -3.27
N GLN A 75 -8.97 20.56 -2.48
CA GLN A 75 -9.55 21.70 -1.74
C GLN A 75 -9.06 21.79 -0.28
N ARG A 76 -8.72 20.66 0.34
CA ARG A 76 -8.46 20.58 1.78
C ARG A 76 -7.11 19.93 2.09
N GLN A 77 -6.05 20.64 1.75
CA GLN A 77 -4.68 20.20 2.02
C GLN A 77 -4.23 20.62 3.43
N GLY A 78 -3.58 19.74 4.17
CA GLY A 78 -3.01 20.02 5.50
C GLY A 78 -3.95 19.81 6.68
N TYR A 79 -5.19 19.35 6.44
CA TYR A 79 -6.04 18.76 7.48
C TYR A 79 -7.13 17.85 6.91
N ALA A 80 -7.52 16.85 7.69
CA ALA A 80 -8.62 15.94 7.39
C ALA A 80 -9.76 16.07 8.42
N LEU A 81 -10.93 15.54 8.08
CA LEU A 81 -12.06 15.43 9.00
C LEU A 81 -11.88 14.22 9.92
N GLU A 82 -12.56 14.20 11.08
CA GLU A 82 -12.37 13.14 12.08
C GLU A 82 -12.67 11.73 11.54
N HIS A 83 -13.68 11.59 10.68
CA HIS A 83 -14.00 10.31 10.05
C HIS A 83 -12.92 9.87 9.05
N GLU A 84 -12.19 10.80 8.44
CA GLU A 84 -11.09 10.51 7.51
C GLU A 84 -9.84 10.12 8.28
N TYR A 85 -9.57 10.76 9.42
CA TYR A 85 -8.55 10.30 10.37
C TYR A 85 -8.88 8.92 10.94
N MET A 86 -10.17 8.61 11.16
CA MET A 86 -10.58 7.27 11.56
C MET A 86 -10.31 6.25 10.44
N LEU A 87 -10.68 6.56 9.19
CA LEU A 87 -10.34 5.72 8.03
C LEU A 87 -8.82 5.51 7.91
N ALA A 88 -8.02 6.56 8.10
CA ALA A 88 -6.57 6.46 8.07
C ALA A 88 -6.00 5.54 9.14
N ARG A 89 -6.52 5.60 10.37
CA ARG A 89 -6.15 4.67 11.45
C ARG A 89 -6.46 3.22 11.06
N LEU A 90 -7.64 2.97 10.50
CA LEU A 90 -8.03 1.63 10.05
C LEU A 90 -7.15 1.13 8.89
N VAL A 91 -6.79 2.00 7.93
CA VAL A 91 -5.85 1.67 6.84
C VAL A 91 -4.49 1.28 7.40
N ILE A 92 -3.92 2.08 8.30
CA ILE A 92 -2.63 1.78 8.92
C ILE A 92 -2.68 0.45 9.66
N LEU A 93 -3.67 0.23 10.53
CA LEU A 93 -3.79 -1.01 11.28
C LEU A 93 -3.93 -2.23 10.36
N SER A 94 -4.72 -2.11 9.29
CA SER A 94 -4.88 -3.16 8.29
C SER A 94 -3.54 -3.46 7.60
N LEU A 95 -2.82 -2.43 7.16
CA LEU A 95 -1.52 -2.60 6.51
C LEU A 95 -0.45 -3.16 7.45
N MET A 96 -0.46 -2.79 8.73
CA MET A 96 0.45 -3.35 9.73
C MET A 96 0.20 -4.85 9.93
N TYR A 97 -1.07 -5.25 10.03
CA TYR A 97 -1.42 -6.66 10.11
C TYR A 97 -1.02 -7.44 8.85
N LEU A 98 -1.29 -6.90 7.66
CA LEU A 98 -0.86 -7.53 6.40
C LEU A 98 0.67 -7.61 6.29
N THR A 99 1.39 -6.57 6.72
CA THR A 99 2.86 -6.56 6.75
C THR A 99 3.41 -7.64 7.69
N TRP A 100 2.80 -7.78 8.87
CA TRP A 100 3.17 -8.83 9.81
C TRP A 100 2.93 -10.22 9.25
N ARG A 101 1.78 -10.43 8.60
CA ARG A 101 1.41 -11.72 8.01
C ARG A 101 2.35 -12.14 6.88
N GLU A 102 2.78 -11.19 6.05
CA GLU A 102 3.67 -11.45 4.91
C GLU A 102 5.16 -11.54 5.29
N PHE A 103 5.61 -10.68 6.22
CA PHE A 103 7.05 -10.49 6.47
C PHE A 103 7.48 -10.80 7.91
N GLY A 104 6.53 -11.09 8.81
CA GLY A 104 6.79 -11.44 10.20
C GLY A 104 7.16 -10.27 11.11
N ASN A 105 7.60 -10.63 12.33
CA ASN A 105 7.80 -9.69 13.43
C ASN A 105 8.88 -8.64 13.17
N VAL A 106 9.92 -8.97 12.39
CA VAL A 106 11.04 -8.05 12.13
C VAL A 106 10.56 -6.83 11.36
N PHE A 107 9.79 -7.04 10.28
CA PHE A 107 9.25 -5.95 9.47
C PHE A 107 8.19 -5.15 10.22
N LEU A 108 7.31 -5.84 10.97
CA LEU A 108 6.35 -5.15 11.83
C LEU A 108 7.05 -4.24 12.86
N GLY A 109 8.09 -4.75 13.51
CA GLY A 109 8.90 -4.01 14.48
C GLY A 109 9.59 -2.80 13.85
N LEU A 110 10.10 -2.93 12.61
CA LEU A 110 10.67 -1.81 11.87
C LEU A 110 9.64 -0.70 11.60
N VAL A 111 8.43 -1.05 11.18
CA VAL A 111 7.35 -0.06 10.96
C VAL A 111 7.03 0.69 12.25
N PHE A 112 6.88 -0.04 13.37
CA PHE A 112 6.68 0.60 14.68
C PHE A 112 7.85 1.50 15.08
N ALA A 113 9.09 1.09 14.83
CA ALA A 113 10.27 1.89 15.12
C ALA A 113 10.31 3.18 14.29
N VAL A 114 9.97 3.11 13.00
CA VAL A 114 9.90 4.29 12.11
C VAL A 114 8.78 5.23 12.54
N PHE A 115 7.61 4.71 12.90
CA PHE A 115 6.51 5.55 13.42
C PHE A 115 6.85 6.16 14.78
N GLY A 116 7.50 5.39 15.66
CA GLY A 116 8.00 5.89 16.94
C GLY A 116 9.03 7.00 16.74
N TYR A 117 9.98 6.83 15.84
CA TYR A 117 10.94 7.86 15.46
C TYR A 117 10.27 9.09 14.85
N ALA A 118 9.30 8.91 13.94
CA ALA A 118 8.55 10.02 13.35
C ALA A 118 7.83 10.85 14.42
N MET A 119 7.20 10.21 15.41
CA MET A 119 6.48 10.93 16.47
C MET A 119 7.41 11.52 17.53
N PHE A 120 8.43 10.76 17.95
CA PHE A 120 9.31 11.08 19.08
C PHE A 120 10.73 11.47 18.67
N GLY A 121 10.93 11.91 17.43
CA GLY A 121 12.23 12.35 16.92
C GLY A 121 12.84 13.49 17.72
N ASN A 122 12.03 14.21 18.50
CA ASN A 122 12.46 15.27 19.42
C ASN A 122 13.24 14.75 20.62
N LEU A 123 13.12 13.45 20.93
CA LEU A 123 13.88 12.79 22.00
C LEU A 123 15.23 12.24 21.49
N VAL A 124 15.46 12.24 20.17
CA VAL A 124 16.69 11.72 19.57
C VAL A 124 17.76 12.82 19.58
N PRO A 125 18.91 12.62 20.24
CA PRO A 125 19.96 13.63 20.29
C PRO A 125 20.80 13.65 19.00
N GLY A 126 21.45 14.79 18.75
CA GLY A 126 22.41 14.95 17.66
C GLY A 126 21.75 15.20 16.30
N VAL A 127 22.46 14.86 15.23
CA VAL A 127 22.09 15.21 13.85
C VAL A 127 20.84 14.50 13.33
N LEU A 128 20.41 13.43 14.00
CA LEU A 128 19.20 12.69 13.65
C LEU A 128 17.96 13.22 14.42
N GLY A 129 18.13 14.17 15.34
CA GLY A 129 17.00 14.77 16.04
C GLY A 129 16.16 15.67 15.12
N HIS A 130 14.84 15.58 15.24
CA HIS A 130 13.89 16.49 14.58
C HIS A 130 12.72 16.81 15.50
N ALA A 131 11.83 17.74 15.14
CA ALA A 131 10.77 18.21 16.07
C ALA A 131 9.74 17.15 16.51
N GLY A 132 9.78 15.93 15.96
CA GLY A 132 8.68 14.96 16.06
C GLY A 132 7.44 15.42 15.29
N MET A 133 6.38 14.61 15.32
CA MET A 133 5.08 14.98 14.77
C MET A 133 3.96 14.35 15.59
N ASN A 134 2.81 15.03 15.66
CA ASN A 134 1.64 14.48 16.37
C ASN A 134 0.95 13.40 15.51
N GLN A 135 0.01 12.68 16.12
CA GLN A 135 -0.71 11.61 15.42
C GLN A 135 -1.45 12.11 14.19
N ALA A 136 -2.08 13.30 14.23
CA ALA A 136 -2.81 13.83 13.08
C ALA A 136 -1.87 14.08 11.89
N THR A 137 -0.70 14.66 12.12
CA THR A 137 0.33 14.85 11.09
C THR A 137 0.85 13.52 10.55
N LEU A 138 1.03 12.50 11.41
CA LEU A 138 1.42 11.16 10.96
C LEU A 138 0.35 10.55 10.03
N LEU A 139 -0.93 10.64 10.42
CA LEU A 139 -2.05 10.16 9.60
C LEU A 139 -2.16 10.90 8.26
N GLN A 140 -1.88 12.21 8.25
CA GLN A 140 -1.80 13.01 7.02
C GLN A 140 -0.68 12.54 6.11
N ALA A 141 0.55 12.52 6.63
CA ALA A 141 1.74 12.16 5.86
C ALA A 141 1.68 10.73 5.29
N THR A 142 1.02 9.81 6.00
CA THR A 142 0.90 8.40 5.58
C THR A 142 -0.32 8.14 4.70
N VAL A 143 -1.50 8.68 5.02
CA VAL A 143 -2.76 8.29 4.38
C VAL A 143 -3.55 9.47 3.84
N THR A 144 -3.96 10.44 4.67
CA THR A 144 -5.04 11.38 4.26
C THR A 144 -4.61 12.43 3.26
N ASP A 145 -3.32 12.75 3.16
CA ASP A 145 -2.82 13.64 2.09
C ASP A 145 -2.67 12.92 0.74
N LEU A 146 -2.97 11.60 0.69
CA LEU A 146 -2.81 10.72 -0.48
C LEU A 146 -1.40 10.68 -1.09
N TYR A 147 -0.43 11.35 -0.47
CA TYR A 147 0.96 11.38 -0.90
C TYR A 147 1.78 10.21 -0.35
N GLY A 148 1.44 9.68 0.84
CA GLY A 148 2.17 8.57 1.46
C GLY A 148 1.89 7.23 0.78
N PHE A 149 1.06 6.39 1.40
CA PHE A 149 0.79 5.02 0.94
C PHE A 149 0.16 4.98 -0.45
N TYR A 150 -0.85 5.81 -0.71
CA TYR A 150 -1.51 5.89 -2.01
C TYR A 150 -0.69 6.62 -3.10
N GLY A 151 0.35 7.36 -2.69
CA GLY A 151 1.16 8.20 -3.57
C GLY A 151 2.56 7.64 -3.77
N SER A 152 3.55 8.19 -3.08
CA SER A 152 4.98 7.92 -3.25
C SER A 152 5.33 6.44 -3.11
N LEU A 153 4.77 5.75 -2.11
CA LEU A 153 5.04 4.32 -1.91
C LEU A 153 4.53 3.49 -3.09
N THR A 154 3.32 3.79 -3.54
CA THR A 154 2.73 3.15 -4.73
C THR A 154 3.52 3.48 -5.99
N GLN A 155 3.94 4.73 -6.14
CA GLN A 155 4.73 5.18 -7.28
C GLN A 155 6.08 4.45 -7.35
N ILE A 156 6.78 4.31 -6.23
CA ILE A 156 8.05 3.58 -6.17
C ILE A 156 7.83 2.13 -6.62
N THR A 157 6.81 1.44 -6.09
CA THR A 157 6.47 0.07 -6.52
C THR A 157 6.15 0.00 -8.01
N ALA A 158 5.33 0.93 -8.52
CA ALA A 158 4.91 0.94 -9.92
C ALA A 158 6.05 1.27 -10.89
N SER A 159 6.99 2.15 -10.52
CA SER A 159 8.09 2.57 -11.37
C SER A 159 9.29 1.64 -11.31
N TRP A 160 9.56 1.03 -10.16
CA TRP A 160 10.75 0.22 -9.96
C TRP A 160 10.45 -1.27 -9.94
N ILE A 161 9.43 -1.74 -9.24
CA ILE A 161 9.21 -3.18 -9.02
C ILE A 161 8.38 -3.79 -10.15
N ALA A 162 7.28 -3.15 -10.52
CA ALA A 162 6.33 -3.69 -11.49
C ALA A 162 6.93 -3.99 -12.88
N PRO A 163 7.81 -3.15 -13.47
CA PRO A 163 8.43 -3.46 -14.77
C PRO A 163 9.32 -4.71 -14.72
N PHE A 164 10.05 -4.93 -13.62
CA PHE A 164 10.85 -6.15 -13.45
C PHE A 164 9.97 -7.39 -13.32
N LEU A 165 8.87 -7.32 -12.56
CA LEU A 165 7.93 -8.44 -12.44
C LEU A 165 7.26 -8.77 -13.79
N LEU A 166 6.86 -7.75 -14.54
CA LEU A 166 6.30 -7.92 -15.88
C LEU A 166 7.32 -8.57 -16.83
N TYR A 167 8.55 -8.08 -16.82
CA TYR A 167 9.62 -8.63 -17.65
C TYR A 167 9.98 -10.06 -17.25
N ALA A 168 10.09 -10.35 -15.95
CA ALA A 168 10.32 -11.70 -15.44
C ALA A 168 9.20 -12.67 -15.87
N GLY A 169 7.94 -12.25 -15.79
CA GLY A 169 6.80 -13.02 -16.27
C GLY A 169 6.87 -13.32 -17.77
N LEU A 170 7.32 -12.36 -18.59
CA LEU A 170 7.56 -12.59 -20.03
C LEU A 170 8.71 -13.58 -20.26
N LEU A 171 9.86 -13.40 -19.60
CA LEU A 171 10.98 -14.33 -19.72
C LEU A 171 10.60 -15.76 -19.34
N PHE A 172 9.79 -15.92 -18.29
CA PHE A 172 9.27 -17.21 -17.86
C PHE A 172 8.32 -17.80 -18.93
N ALA A 173 7.35 -17.01 -19.42
CA ALA A 173 6.39 -17.47 -20.41
C ALA A 173 7.02 -17.88 -21.76
N TYR A 174 8.11 -17.23 -22.17
CA TYR A 174 8.83 -17.54 -23.41
C TYR A 174 9.97 -18.56 -23.24
N GLY A 175 10.15 -19.16 -22.05
CA GLY A 175 11.18 -20.17 -21.81
C GLY A 175 12.61 -19.64 -21.78
N ALA A 176 12.81 -18.33 -21.70
CA ALA A 176 14.13 -17.72 -21.64
C ALA A 176 14.87 -18.08 -20.34
N PHE A 177 14.13 -18.31 -19.24
CA PHE A 177 14.72 -18.77 -17.98
C PHE A 177 15.32 -20.18 -18.11
N ASP A 178 14.61 -21.09 -18.77
CA ASP A 178 15.11 -22.45 -19.05
C ASP A 178 16.34 -22.43 -19.94
N LEU A 179 16.38 -21.53 -20.93
CA LEU A 179 17.54 -21.32 -21.79
C LEU A 179 18.76 -20.88 -20.97
N ILE A 180 18.61 -19.89 -20.09
CA ILE A 180 19.68 -19.39 -19.23
C ILE A 180 20.21 -20.50 -18.31
N LEU A 181 19.31 -21.27 -17.66
CA LEU A 181 19.71 -22.38 -16.79
C LEU A 181 20.45 -23.48 -17.57
N ARG A 182 19.97 -23.83 -18.77
CA ARG A 182 20.65 -24.82 -19.63
C ARG A 182 22.05 -24.36 -20.02
N VAL A 183 22.22 -23.09 -20.40
CA VAL A 183 23.53 -22.54 -20.75
C VAL A 183 24.45 -22.53 -19.53
N ALA A 184 23.95 -22.14 -18.36
CA ALA A 184 24.74 -22.08 -17.14
C ALA A 184 25.21 -23.44 -16.61
N ILE A 185 24.45 -24.52 -16.87
CA ILE A 185 24.79 -25.89 -16.44
C ILE A 185 25.74 -26.57 -17.45
N VAL A 186 25.70 -26.17 -18.72
CA VAL A 186 26.53 -26.73 -19.80
C VAL A 186 27.88 -26.00 -19.94
N ALA A 187 28.00 -24.78 -19.40
CA ALA A 187 29.26 -24.03 -19.27
C ALA A 187 30.00 -24.44 -17.98
#